data_AF-A0A7C4BP22-F1
#
_entry.id   AF-A0A7C4BP22-F1
#
_cell.length_a   1.000
_cell.length_b   1.000
_cell.length_c   1.000
_cell.angle_alpha   90.00
_cell.angle_beta   90.00
_cell.angle_gamma   90.00
#
_symmetry.space_group_name_H-M   'P 1'
#
loop_
_entity.id
_entity.type
_entity.pdbx_description
1 polymer ?
#
loop_
_entity_poly.entity_id
_entity_poly.type
_entity_poly.pdbx_seq_one_letter_code
_entity_poly.pdbx_strand_id
1 'polypeptide(L)'
;MIRSNTERLNIISLFLNPSLSSKMKIILSLITFLFFLNSVALSKIVDSIVAVVNTEPITLSMAEDEINAIWIDEYLRPKNISDAIQNLIDHKLKLQEARRRGIFVRDEELSAEFSRISSKFKSSEELIEALNQIGMSLDDLKAKISENIMIKKMIDRKFGQFIRDSDLEGEATNYFEQNKANFIIPESVLIDQISFPFEPDSDEAEKAIIKQKAEEALRDIENGESFSKYASNKKANYVNINEFSFNFQEAINKMNIDEISKVIETPDSYVIIRLDDRRATRQATFAEVRDLIISQLRQKKVEADLQADIKKQRENADIRINYRVK
;
A
#
# COMPACT_ATOMS: atom_id res chain seq x y z
N MET A 1 -37.99 -32.36 6.29
CA MET A 1 -37.81 -32.84 4.91
C MET A 1 -38.17 -34.33 4.87
N ILE A 2 -39.47 -34.65 4.79
CA ILE A 2 -39.98 -36.03 4.76
C ILE A 2 -40.69 -36.19 3.42
N ARG A 3 -39.93 -36.58 2.39
CA ARG A 3 -40.45 -37.03 1.07
C ARG A 3 -39.27 -37.64 0.31
N SER A 4 -38.93 -38.90 0.57
CA SER A 4 -37.90 -39.60 -0.22
C SER A 4 -38.09 -41.11 -0.38
N ASN A 5 -39.10 -41.73 0.24
CA ASN A 5 -39.29 -43.18 0.13
C ASN A 5 -40.38 -43.61 -0.85
N THR A 6 -41.30 -42.73 -1.26
CA THR A 6 -42.37 -43.07 -2.20
C THR A 6 -41.96 -43.05 -3.67
N GLU A 7 -40.95 -42.26 -4.06
CA GLU A 7 -40.51 -42.18 -5.47
C GLU A 7 -39.58 -43.32 -5.89
N ARG A 8 -38.75 -43.84 -4.96
CA ARG A 8 -37.83 -44.96 -5.27
C ARG A 8 -38.56 -46.28 -5.59
N LEU A 9 -39.76 -46.49 -5.04
CA LEU A 9 -40.56 -47.68 -5.28
C LEU A 9 -41.23 -47.69 -6.67
N ASN A 10 -41.42 -46.53 -7.30
CA ASN A 10 -42.10 -46.42 -8.60
C ASN A 10 -41.19 -46.68 -9.81
N ILE A 11 -39.86 -46.57 -9.67
CA ILE A 11 -38.93 -46.82 -10.78
C ILE A 11 -38.71 -48.33 -10.95
N ILE A 12 -38.64 -49.09 -9.85
CA ILE A 12 -38.42 -50.55 -9.86
C ILE A 12 -39.61 -51.28 -10.50
N SER A 13 -40.84 -50.80 -10.30
CA SER A 13 -42.05 -51.40 -10.90
C SER A 13 -42.11 -51.24 -12.43
N LEU A 14 -41.49 -50.19 -12.99
CA LEU A 14 -41.40 -50.00 -14.45
C LEU A 14 -40.51 -51.06 -15.14
N PHE A 15 -39.42 -51.48 -14.48
CA PHE A 15 -38.49 -52.49 -15.03
C PHE A 15 -39.02 -53.93 -14.94
N LEU A 16 -39.94 -54.19 -14.01
CA LEU A 16 -40.55 -55.50 -13.78
C LEU A 16 -41.82 -55.74 -14.62
N ASN A 17 -42.26 -54.77 -15.42
CA ASN A 17 -43.46 -54.93 -16.22
C ASN A 17 -43.22 -55.92 -17.40
N PRO A 18 -43.96 -57.05 -17.45
CA PRO A 18 -43.72 -58.11 -18.42
C PRO A 18 -44.17 -57.76 -19.86
N SER A 19 -44.92 -56.68 -20.06
CA SER A 19 -45.40 -56.26 -21.39
C SER A 19 -44.37 -55.50 -22.22
N LEU A 20 -43.24 -55.09 -21.64
CA LEU A 20 -42.17 -54.40 -22.36
C LEU A 20 -41.26 -55.36 -23.11
N SER A 21 -41.00 -55.07 -24.39
CA SER A 21 -40.05 -55.82 -25.22
C SER A 21 -38.61 -55.68 -24.71
N SER A 22 -37.77 -56.67 -25.00
CA SER A 22 -36.35 -56.67 -24.58
C SER A 22 -35.58 -55.44 -25.07
N LYS A 23 -35.91 -54.91 -26.26
CA LYS A 23 -35.31 -53.67 -26.80
C LYS A 23 -35.67 -52.44 -25.96
N MET A 24 -36.90 -52.39 -25.44
CA MET A 24 -37.40 -51.26 -24.65
C MET A 24 -36.80 -51.24 -23.23
N LYS A 25 -36.53 -52.43 -22.65
CA LYS A 25 -35.82 -52.55 -21.37
C LYS A 25 -34.36 -52.09 -21.47
N ILE A 26 -33.69 -52.35 -22.59
CA ILE A 26 -32.32 -51.86 -22.86
C ILE A 26 -32.31 -50.34 -22.98
N ILE A 27 -33.28 -49.75 -23.71
CA ILE A 27 -33.40 -48.29 -23.84
C ILE A 27 -33.65 -47.64 -22.47
N LEU A 28 -34.55 -48.19 -21.66
CA LEU A 28 -34.83 -47.67 -20.32
C LEU A 28 -33.60 -47.75 -19.41
N SER A 29 -32.86 -48.87 -19.45
CA SER A 29 -31.59 -49.05 -18.75
C SER A 29 -30.56 -48.01 -19.17
N LEU A 30 -30.44 -47.73 -20.47
CA LEU A 30 -29.52 -46.74 -21.02
C LEU A 30 -29.89 -45.33 -20.57
N ILE A 31 -31.18 -45.00 -20.52
CA ILE A 31 -31.69 -43.69 -20.05
C ILE A 31 -31.41 -43.50 -18.55
N THR A 32 -31.63 -44.51 -17.71
CA THR A 32 -31.24 -44.44 -16.28
C THR A 32 -29.73 -44.32 -16.08
N PHE A 33 -28.92 -44.97 -16.93
CA PHE A 33 -27.46 -44.85 -16.87
C PHE A 33 -27.00 -43.45 -17.31
N LEU A 34 -27.64 -42.84 -18.32
CA LEU A 34 -27.41 -41.44 -18.71
C LEU A 34 -27.85 -40.44 -17.63
N PHE A 35 -28.89 -40.75 -16.84
CA PHE A 35 -29.27 -39.92 -15.68
C PHE A 35 -28.27 -40.02 -14.51
N PHE A 36 -27.63 -41.18 -14.32
CA PHE A 36 -26.56 -41.35 -13.33
C PHE A 36 -25.25 -40.64 -13.74
N LEU A 37 -24.95 -40.58 -15.05
CA LEU A 37 -23.80 -39.82 -15.58
C LEU A 37 -23.93 -38.30 -15.43
N ASN A 38 -25.15 -37.78 -15.28
CA ASN A 38 -25.40 -36.36 -14.99
C ASN A 38 -25.36 -36.02 -13.49
N SER A 39 -25.18 -37.01 -12.61
CA SER A 39 -24.85 -36.77 -11.20
C SER A 39 -23.33 -36.69 -11.00
N VAL A 40 -22.64 -35.96 -11.87
CA VAL A 40 -21.40 -35.31 -11.42
C VAL A 40 -21.88 -34.23 -10.48
N ALA A 41 -21.90 -34.55 -9.18
CA ALA A 41 -22.11 -33.57 -8.13
C ALA A 41 -21.19 -32.38 -8.43
N LEU A 42 -21.79 -31.23 -8.74
CA LEU A 42 -21.08 -29.97 -8.84
C LEU A 42 -20.37 -29.80 -7.51
N SER A 43 -19.05 -30.04 -7.50
CA SER A 43 -18.22 -29.94 -6.30
C SER A 43 -18.39 -28.52 -5.77
N LYS A 44 -19.14 -28.38 -4.68
CA LYS A 44 -19.20 -27.12 -3.94
C LYS A 44 -17.79 -26.89 -3.44
N ILE A 45 -17.14 -25.83 -3.89
CA ILE A 45 -15.83 -25.41 -3.37
C ILE A 45 -16.05 -25.17 -1.86
N VAL A 46 -15.66 -26.14 -1.03
CA VAL A 46 -15.67 -25.99 0.42
C VAL A 46 -14.33 -25.36 0.75
N ASP A 47 -14.33 -24.04 0.86
CA ASP A 47 -13.18 -23.30 1.38
C ASP A 47 -12.80 -23.85 2.76
N SER A 48 -11.53 -24.21 2.92
CA SER A 48 -11.06 -24.99 4.06
C SER A 48 -10.77 -24.08 5.25
N ILE A 49 -11.35 -24.39 6.41
CA ILE A 49 -11.08 -23.66 7.65
C ILE A 49 -9.69 -24.07 8.19
N VAL A 50 -8.73 -23.16 8.09
CA VAL A 50 -7.34 -23.38 8.48
C VAL A 50 -7.05 -22.96 9.92
N ALA A 51 -7.85 -22.04 10.47
CA ALA A 51 -7.85 -21.71 11.89
C ALA A 51 -9.22 -21.20 12.34
N VAL A 52 -9.46 -21.19 13.65
CA VAL A 52 -10.63 -20.57 14.29
C VAL A 52 -10.14 -19.72 15.46
N VAL A 53 -10.63 -18.48 15.55
CA VAL A 53 -10.33 -17.55 16.64
C VAL A 53 -11.64 -17.24 17.37
N ASN A 54 -11.78 -17.78 18.58
CA ASN A 54 -13.04 -17.86 19.32
C ASN A 54 -14.11 -18.58 18.49
N THR A 55 -15.01 -17.83 17.85
CA THR A 55 -16.07 -18.36 16.99
C THR A 55 -15.90 -17.96 15.52
N GLU A 56 -14.85 -17.22 15.18
CA GLU A 56 -14.63 -16.71 13.82
C GLU A 56 -13.64 -17.60 13.06
N PRO A 57 -14.06 -18.20 11.92
CA PRO A 57 -13.16 -19.00 11.10
C PRO A 57 -12.19 -18.12 10.30
N ILE A 58 -11.00 -18.65 10.08
CA ILE A 58 -10.02 -18.22 9.10
C ILE A 58 -9.95 -19.33 8.05
N THR A 59 -10.21 -19.00 6.80
CA THR A 59 -10.17 -19.95 5.69
C THR A 59 -8.85 -19.87 4.92
N LEU A 60 -8.59 -20.87 4.08
CA LEU A 60 -7.37 -20.91 3.27
C LEU A 60 -7.34 -19.73 2.28
N SER A 61 -8.47 -19.42 1.65
CA SER A 61 -8.58 -18.27 0.73
C SER A 61 -8.18 -16.95 1.41
N MET A 62 -8.64 -16.70 2.64
CA MET A 62 -8.23 -15.49 3.39
C MET A 62 -6.72 -15.40 3.58
N ALA A 63 -6.05 -16.52 3.84
CA ALA A 63 -4.60 -16.55 4.01
C ALA A 63 -3.87 -16.31 2.68
N GLU A 64 -4.39 -16.83 1.57
CA GLU A 64 -3.88 -16.57 0.22
C GLU A 64 -4.06 -15.10 -0.17
N ASP A 65 -5.22 -14.51 0.12
CA ASP A 65 -5.52 -13.09 -0.11
C ASP A 65 -4.57 -12.18 0.65
N GLU A 66 -4.21 -12.55 1.88
CA GLU A 66 -3.27 -11.77 2.69
C GLU A 66 -1.85 -11.77 2.11
N ILE A 67 -1.42 -12.89 1.50
CA ILE A 67 -0.14 -12.98 0.77
C ILE A 67 -0.18 -12.15 -0.52
N ASN A 68 -1.31 -12.19 -1.23
CA ASN A 68 -1.47 -11.55 -2.53
C ASN A 68 -2.00 -10.11 -2.45
N ALA A 69 -2.02 -9.50 -1.27
CA ALA A 69 -2.59 -8.17 -1.04
C ALA A 69 -1.82 -7.07 -1.78
N ILE A 70 -2.25 -6.74 -3.00
CA ILE A 70 -1.61 -5.78 -3.92
C ILE A 70 -1.48 -4.35 -3.35
N TRP A 71 -2.34 -3.97 -2.40
CA TRP A 71 -2.31 -2.66 -1.73
C TRP A 71 -1.32 -2.59 -0.56
N ILE A 72 -0.74 -3.72 -0.17
CA ILE A 72 0.33 -3.80 0.83
C ILE A 72 1.66 -3.85 0.09
N ASP A 73 2.64 -3.11 0.60
CA ASP A 73 4.02 -3.17 0.13
C ASP A 73 4.52 -4.62 0.14
N GLU A 74 5.15 -5.07 -0.94
CA GLU A 74 5.61 -6.46 -1.12
C GLU A 74 6.48 -6.93 0.06
N TYR A 75 7.32 -6.05 0.62
CA TYR A 75 8.19 -6.39 1.75
C TYR A 75 7.44 -6.65 3.06
N LEU A 76 6.20 -6.15 3.18
CA LEU A 76 5.36 -6.28 4.36
C LEU A 76 4.37 -7.44 4.27
N ARG A 77 4.24 -8.08 3.08
CA ARG A 77 3.31 -9.20 2.91
C ARG A 77 3.83 -10.45 3.64
N PRO A 78 2.93 -11.31 4.16
CA PRO A 78 3.34 -12.60 4.70
C PRO A 78 4.05 -13.43 3.62
N LYS A 79 5.15 -14.08 3.99
CA LYS A 79 5.98 -14.86 3.04
C LYS A 79 5.41 -16.24 2.74
N ASN A 80 4.54 -16.75 3.62
CA ASN A 80 3.94 -18.07 3.53
C ASN A 80 2.58 -18.08 4.24
N ILE A 81 1.81 -19.16 4.02
CA ILE A 81 0.46 -19.31 4.57
C ILE A 81 0.45 -19.35 6.09
N SER A 82 1.50 -19.90 6.73
CA SER A 82 1.58 -19.91 8.20
C SER A 82 1.64 -18.49 8.75
N ASP A 83 2.51 -17.64 8.19
CA ASP A 83 2.62 -16.24 8.58
C ASP A 83 1.32 -15.47 8.31
N ALA A 84 0.67 -15.73 7.17
CA ALA A 84 -0.63 -15.15 6.85
C ALA A 84 -1.71 -15.54 7.88
N ILE A 85 -1.76 -16.80 8.29
CA ILE A 85 -2.67 -17.26 9.35
C ILE A 85 -2.37 -16.55 10.67
N GLN A 86 -1.09 -16.38 11.04
CA GLN A 86 -0.73 -15.64 12.26
C GLN A 86 -1.21 -14.19 12.21
N ASN A 87 -0.99 -13.50 11.08
CA ASN A 87 -1.44 -12.13 10.87
C ASN A 87 -2.97 -12.01 10.95
N LEU A 88 -3.70 -12.96 10.33
CA LEU A 88 -5.16 -12.99 10.37
C LEU A 88 -5.71 -13.28 11.76
N ILE A 89 -5.03 -14.11 12.56
CA ILE A 89 -5.37 -14.33 13.97
C ILE A 89 -5.27 -13.01 14.74
N ASP A 90 -4.14 -12.31 14.61
CA ASP A 90 -3.93 -11.04 15.30
C ASP A 90 -4.92 -9.97 14.82
N HIS A 91 -5.20 -9.93 13.52
CA HIS A 91 -6.20 -9.04 12.92
C HIS A 91 -7.59 -9.29 13.53
N LYS A 92 -8.02 -10.56 13.62
CA LYS A 92 -9.32 -10.91 14.21
C LYS A 92 -9.42 -10.52 15.68
N LEU A 93 -8.37 -10.76 16.47
CA LEU A 93 -8.35 -10.36 17.88
C LEU A 93 -8.47 -8.84 18.04
N LYS A 94 -7.69 -8.06 17.26
CA LYS A 94 -7.79 -6.59 17.23
C LYS A 94 -9.20 -6.12 16.86
N LEU A 95 -9.80 -6.73 15.86
CA LEU A 95 -11.13 -6.37 15.39
C LEU A 95 -12.23 -6.71 16.40
N GLN A 96 -12.12 -7.87 17.07
CA GLN A 96 -13.01 -8.26 18.16
C GLN A 96 -12.94 -7.26 19.32
N GLU A 97 -11.72 -6.83 19.70
CA GLU A 97 -11.54 -5.79 20.72
C GLU A 97 -12.13 -4.45 20.29
N ALA A 98 -11.96 -4.05 19.02
CA ALA A 98 -12.57 -2.83 18.47
C ALA A 98 -14.11 -2.89 18.55
N ARG A 99 -14.71 -4.01 18.13
CA ARG A 99 -16.16 -4.26 18.24
C ARG A 99 -16.64 -4.22 19.69
N ARG A 100 -15.93 -4.89 20.60
CA ARG A 100 -16.24 -4.91 22.04
C ARG A 100 -16.25 -3.51 22.67
N ARG A 101 -15.42 -2.60 22.16
CA ARG A 101 -15.35 -1.19 22.61
C ARG A 101 -16.37 -0.27 21.93
N GLY A 102 -17.27 -0.80 21.10
CA GLY A 102 -18.26 -0.01 20.38
C GLY A 102 -17.63 1.00 19.43
N ILE A 103 -16.54 0.61 18.75
CA ILE A 103 -15.89 1.45 17.76
C ILE A 103 -16.56 1.19 16.41
N PHE A 104 -17.01 2.25 15.76
CA PHE A 104 -17.67 2.20 14.47
C PHE A 104 -16.99 3.15 13.47
N VAL A 105 -17.14 2.84 12.19
CA VAL A 105 -16.67 3.66 11.06
C VAL A 105 -17.83 4.46 10.54
N ARG A 106 -17.65 5.78 10.39
CA ARG A 106 -18.62 6.63 9.71
C ARG A 106 -18.41 6.56 8.20
N ASP A 107 -19.47 6.78 7.43
CA ASP A 107 -19.41 6.69 5.98
C ASP A 107 -18.37 7.65 5.39
N GLU A 108 -18.21 8.84 5.96
CA GLU A 108 -17.21 9.81 5.49
C GLU A 108 -15.77 9.31 5.70
N GLU A 109 -15.51 8.58 6.79
CA GLU A 109 -14.19 8.00 7.06
C GLU A 109 -13.88 6.88 6.05
N LEU A 110 -14.87 6.04 5.75
CA LEU A 110 -14.74 4.98 4.76
C LEU A 110 -14.53 5.56 3.36
N SER A 111 -15.33 6.55 2.95
CA SER A 111 -15.21 7.21 1.65
C SER A 111 -13.86 7.89 1.48
N ALA A 112 -13.38 8.62 2.49
CA ALA A 112 -12.09 9.30 2.42
C ALA A 112 -10.92 8.31 2.24
N GLU A 113 -10.91 7.22 3.02
CA GLU A 113 -9.85 6.21 2.93
C GLU A 113 -9.93 5.40 1.64
N PHE A 114 -11.14 5.08 1.17
CA PHE A 114 -11.35 4.47 -0.13
C PHE A 114 -10.83 5.35 -1.26
N SER A 115 -11.14 6.65 -1.27
CA SER A 115 -10.62 7.59 -2.26
C SER A 115 -9.09 7.67 -2.24
N ARG A 116 -8.46 7.62 -1.05
CA ARG A 116 -7.00 7.61 -0.89
C ARG A 116 -6.35 6.34 -1.46
N ILE A 117 -7.00 5.19 -1.34
CA ILE A 117 -6.50 3.94 -1.93
C ILE A 117 -6.71 3.95 -3.44
N SER A 118 -7.89 4.37 -3.90
CA SER A 118 -8.22 4.46 -5.32
C SER A 118 -7.32 5.44 -6.09
N SER A 119 -6.86 6.52 -5.44
CA SER A 119 -5.94 7.48 -6.08
C SER A 119 -4.54 6.93 -6.38
N LYS A 120 -4.22 5.71 -5.91
CA LYS A 120 -2.98 5.02 -6.28
C LYS A 120 -3.07 4.34 -7.65
N PHE A 121 -4.27 4.21 -8.20
CA PHE A 121 -4.54 3.62 -9.50
C PHE A 121 -4.86 4.75 -10.49
N LYS A 122 -4.51 4.54 -11.77
CA LYS A 122 -4.74 5.52 -12.84
C LYS A 122 -6.23 5.71 -13.12
N SER A 123 -7.03 4.66 -12.93
CA SER A 123 -8.48 4.71 -13.09
C SER A 123 -9.21 3.70 -12.20
N SER A 124 -10.54 3.82 -12.13
CA SER A 124 -11.37 2.87 -11.38
C SER A 124 -11.39 1.48 -12.04
N GLU A 125 -11.28 1.43 -13.36
CA GLU A 125 -11.19 0.19 -14.13
C GLU A 125 -9.90 -0.58 -13.80
N GLU A 126 -8.76 0.11 -13.70
CA GLU A 126 -7.49 -0.51 -13.30
C GLU A 126 -7.56 -1.09 -11.87
N LEU A 127 -8.20 -0.38 -10.94
CA LEU A 127 -8.45 -0.91 -9.59
C LEU A 127 -9.31 -2.18 -9.65
N ILE A 128 -10.41 -2.17 -10.40
CA ILE A 128 -11.31 -3.33 -10.52
C ILE A 128 -10.58 -4.51 -11.16
N GLU A 129 -9.78 -4.27 -12.20
CA GLU A 129 -8.96 -5.31 -12.82
C GLU A 129 -7.97 -5.92 -11.81
N ALA A 130 -7.28 -5.07 -11.05
CA ALA A 130 -6.33 -5.50 -10.04
C ALA A 130 -7.00 -6.30 -8.90
N LEU A 131 -8.21 -5.90 -8.48
CA LEU A 131 -9.02 -6.66 -7.51
C LEU A 131 -9.48 -8.01 -8.08
N ASN A 132 -9.92 -8.05 -9.34
CA ASN A 132 -10.33 -9.29 -10.00
C ASN A 132 -9.17 -10.28 -10.16
N GLN A 133 -7.94 -9.80 -10.39
CA GLN A 133 -6.75 -10.66 -10.47
C GLN A 133 -6.49 -11.44 -9.19
N ILE A 134 -6.90 -10.91 -8.03
CA ILE A 134 -6.77 -11.58 -6.73
C ILE A 134 -8.11 -12.15 -6.22
N GLY A 135 -9.16 -12.17 -7.05
CA GLY A 135 -10.46 -12.72 -6.66
C GLY A 135 -11.24 -11.89 -5.63
N MET A 136 -10.90 -10.61 -5.43
CA MET A 136 -11.53 -9.73 -4.46
C MET A 136 -12.58 -8.84 -5.13
N SER A 137 -13.74 -8.63 -4.50
CA SER A 137 -14.71 -7.64 -4.98
C SER A 137 -14.46 -6.24 -4.39
N LEU A 138 -15.11 -5.23 -4.97
CA LEU A 138 -15.07 -3.87 -4.42
C LEU A 138 -15.66 -3.79 -3.01
N ASP A 139 -16.68 -4.59 -2.72
CA ASP A 139 -17.33 -4.62 -1.41
C ASP A 139 -16.44 -5.29 -0.37
N ASP A 140 -15.68 -6.32 -0.75
CA ASP A 140 -14.66 -6.93 0.11
C ASP A 140 -13.56 -5.93 0.46
N LEU A 141 -13.10 -5.13 -0.51
CA LEU A 141 -12.12 -4.08 -0.26
C LEU A 141 -12.68 -3.04 0.73
N LYS A 142 -13.92 -2.57 0.53
CA LYS A 142 -14.56 -1.62 1.47
C LYS A 142 -14.72 -2.21 2.87
N ALA A 143 -15.07 -3.49 2.98
CA ALA A 143 -15.15 -4.18 4.25
C ALA A 143 -13.76 -4.20 4.94
N LYS A 144 -12.70 -4.56 4.20
CA LYS A 144 -11.32 -4.58 4.73
C LYS A 144 -10.84 -3.19 5.15
N ILE A 145 -11.19 -2.14 4.39
CA ILE A 145 -10.92 -0.75 4.76
C ILE A 145 -11.62 -0.39 6.07
N SER A 146 -12.92 -0.73 6.19
CA SER A 146 -13.70 -0.48 7.40
C SER A 146 -13.08 -1.17 8.62
N GLU A 147 -12.71 -2.45 8.52
CA GLU A 147 -12.05 -3.20 9.59
C GLU A 147 -10.73 -2.54 10.02
N ASN A 148 -9.90 -2.13 9.06
CA ASN A 148 -8.64 -1.43 9.33
C ASN A 148 -8.86 -0.07 10.03
N ILE A 149 -9.88 0.69 9.63
CA ILE A 149 -10.23 1.95 10.31
C ILE A 149 -10.68 1.67 11.75
N MET A 150 -11.51 0.63 11.98
CA MET A 150 -11.93 0.24 13.34
C MET A 150 -10.72 -0.11 14.21
N ILE A 151 -9.80 -0.92 13.71
CA ILE A 151 -8.59 -1.33 14.42
C ILE A 151 -7.70 -0.12 14.72
N LYS A 152 -7.47 0.76 13.74
CA LYS A 152 -6.69 1.98 13.94
C LYS A 152 -7.29 2.88 15.04
N LYS A 153 -8.60 3.14 14.97
CA LYS A 153 -9.32 3.91 15.99
C LYS A 153 -9.25 3.26 17.37
N MET A 154 -9.26 1.93 17.42
CA MET A 154 -9.10 1.18 18.67
C MET A 154 -7.72 1.38 19.27
N ILE A 155 -6.66 1.25 18.47
CA ILE A 155 -5.28 1.44 18.89
C ILE A 155 -5.09 2.88 19.39
N ASP A 156 -5.54 3.87 18.61
CA ASP A 156 -5.43 5.29 18.97
C ASP A 156 -6.14 5.60 20.29
N ARG A 157 -7.38 5.10 20.47
CA ARG A 157 -8.15 5.32 21.69
C ARG A 157 -7.57 4.58 22.90
N LYS A 158 -7.03 3.38 22.72
CA LYS A 158 -6.57 2.52 23.82
C LYS A 158 -5.15 2.86 24.28
N PHE A 159 -4.28 3.23 23.35
CA PHE A 159 -2.84 3.43 23.62
C PHE A 159 -2.39 4.84 23.28
N GLY A 160 -2.78 5.36 22.10
CA GLY A 160 -2.27 6.62 21.57
C GLY A 160 -2.67 7.86 22.39
N GLN A 161 -3.93 7.94 22.83
CA GLN A 161 -4.47 9.13 23.52
C GLN A 161 -3.92 9.36 24.95
N PHE A 162 -3.26 8.37 25.54
CA PHE A 162 -2.78 8.44 26.93
C PHE A 162 -1.30 8.80 27.05
N ILE A 163 -0.56 8.82 25.94
CA ILE A 163 0.87 9.15 25.93
C ILE A 163 1.01 10.64 25.63
N ARG A 164 1.25 11.43 26.67
CA ARG A 164 1.45 12.88 26.55
C ARG A 164 2.89 13.18 26.15
N ASP A 165 3.09 14.27 25.42
CA ASP A 165 4.44 14.71 25.03
C ASP A 165 5.33 14.99 26.24
N SER A 166 4.75 15.53 27.31
CA SER A 166 5.45 15.74 28.58
C SER A 166 6.04 14.46 29.17
N ASP A 167 5.40 13.32 28.92
CA ASP A 167 5.87 12.02 29.42
C ASP A 167 7.03 11.46 28.57
N LEU A 168 7.26 12.01 27.37
CA LEU A 168 8.31 11.60 26.43
C LEU A 168 9.47 12.59 26.34
N GLU A 169 9.37 13.79 26.91
CA GLU A 169 10.36 14.87 26.73
C GLU A 169 11.79 14.46 27.14
N GLY A 170 11.93 13.79 28.28
CA GLY A 170 13.22 13.32 28.77
C GLY A 170 13.82 12.22 27.89
N GLU A 171 12.99 11.29 27.41
CA GLU A 171 13.41 10.24 26.47
C GLU A 171 13.79 10.82 25.10
N ALA A 172 13.04 11.81 24.62
CA ALA A 172 13.31 12.51 23.36
C ALA A 172 14.63 13.26 23.42
N THR A 173 14.91 13.96 24.53
CA THR A 173 16.19 14.64 24.74
C THR A 173 17.34 13.64 24.72
N ASN A 174 17.23 12.54 25.46
CA ASN A 174 18.25 11.49 25.49
C ASN A 174 18.45 10.83 24.11
N TYR A 175 17.35 10.55 23.40
CA TYR A 175 17.40 9.97 22.07
C TYR A 175 18.11 10.90 21.08
N PHE A 176 17.78 12.20 21.09
CA PHE A 176 18.48 13.20 20.28
C PHE A 176 19.99 13.20 20.58
N GLU A 177 20.37 13.28 21.86
CA GLU A 177 21.77 13.33 22.28
C GLU A 177 22.56 12.08 21.86
N GLN A 178 21.97 10.89 21.99
CA GLN A 178 22.60 9.62 21.62
C GLN A 178 22.64 9.39 20.11
N ASN A 179 21.77 10.05 19.35
CA ASN A 179 21.60 9.83 17.91
C ASN A 179 21.84 11.10 17.09
N LYS A 180 22.65 12.05 17.58
CA LYS A 180 22.94 13.32 16.88
C LYS A 180 23.36 13.13 15.43
N ALA A 181 24.14 12.10 15.13
CA ALA A 181 24.57 11.77 13.78
C ALA A 181 23.41 11.49 12.79
N ASN A 182 22.24 11.10 13.29
CA ASN A 182 21.04 10.86 12.47
C ASN A 182 20.25 12.15 12.19
N PHE A 183 20.59 13.25 12.86
CA PHE A 183 19.88 14.53 12.77
C PHE A 183 20.74 15.61 12.13
N ILE A 184 21.28 15.28 10.96
CA ILE A 184 22.02 16.22 10.12
C ILE A 184 21.06 16.82 9.11
N ILE A 185 21.00 18.15 9.09
CA ILE A 185 20.33 18.89 8.02
C ILE A 185 21.35 19.00 6.90
N PRO A 186 21.11 18.33 5.75
CA PRO A 186 22.04 18.35 4.64
C PRO A 186 22.11 19.75 4.03
N GLU A 187 23.17 19.99 3.28
CA GLU A 187 23.32 21.20 2.49
C GLU A 187 22.10 21.41 1.59
N SER A 188 21.61 22.65 1.56
CA SER A 188 20.49 23.06 0.74
C SER A 188 20.80 24.36 0.01
N VAL A 189 20.36 24.46 -1.23
CA VAL A 189 20.58 25.63 -2.08
C VAL A 189 19.26 26.23 -2.52
N LEU A 190 19.25 27.55 -2.66
CA LEU A 190 18.19 28.27 -3.35
C LEU A 190 18.71 28.58 -4.75
N ILE A 191 18.02 28.07 -5.77
CA ILE A 191 18.39 28.31 -7.15
C ILE A 191 17.23 28.91 -7.93
N ASP A 192 17.58 29.73 -8.90
CA ASP A 192 16.69 30.14 -9.97
C ASP A 192 17.15 29.44 -11.26
N GLN A 193 16.22 29.07 -12.15
CA GLN A 193 16.57 28.30 -13.34
C GLN A 193 15.79 28.70 -14.58
N ILE A 194 16.48 28.58 -15.72
CA ILE A 194 15.94 28.72 -17.06
C ILE A 194 16.11 27.37 -17.75
N SER A 195 15.03 26.83 -18.30
CA SER A 195 15.03 25.51 -18.95
C SER A 195 14.61 25.62 -20.41
N PHE A 196 15.37 24.96 -21.28
CA PHE A 196 15.11 24.82 -22.71
C PHE A 196 14.85 23.33 -22.99
N PRO A 197 13.59 22.87 -22.89
CA PRO A 197 13.26 21.45 -22.97
C PRO A 197 13.37 20.90 -24.40
N PHE A 198 13.61 19.60 -24.50
CA PHE A 198 13.58 18.81 -25.73
C PHE A 198 13.08 17.38 -25.43
N GLU A 199 12.64 16.65 -26.46
CA GLU A 199 12.27 15.24 -26.27
C GLU A 199 13.55 14.41 -26.11
N PRO A 200 13.62 13.46 -25.16
CA PRO A 200 14.85 12.68 -24.91
C PRO A 200 15.42 12.00 -26.17
N ASP A 201 14.53 11.58 -27.06
CA ASP A 201 14.73 10.91 -28.34
C ASP A 201 14.80 11.87 -29.55
N SER A 202 14.81 13.19 -29.32
CA SER A 202 15.15 14.19 -30.34
C SER A 202 16.52 13.91 -30.97
N ASP A 203 16.62 14.17 -32.27
CA ASP A 203 17.90 14.04 -32.98
C ASP A 203 18.91 15.10 -32.57
N GLU A 204 20.19 14.86 -32.89
CA GLU A 204 21.29 15.76 -32.55
C GLU A 204 21.16 17.16 -33.18
N ALA A 205 20.49 17.28 -34.33
CA ALA A 205 20.31 18.58 -34.98
C ALA A 205 19.28 19.43 -34.23
N GLU A 206 18.18 18.83 -33.77
CA GLU A 206 17.20 19.48 -32.92
C GLU A 206 17.81 19.89 -31.57
N LYS A 207 18.55 18.99 -30.92
CA LYS A 207 19.27 19.29 -29.68
C LYS A 207 20.27 20.42 -29.87
N ALA A 208 21.00 20.48 -30.98
CA ALA A 208 21.93 21.56 -31.28
C ALA A 208 21.24 22.93 -31.42
N ILE A 209 20.05 22.98 -32.04
CA ILE A 209 19.26 24.22 -32.17
C ILE A 209 18.82 24.71 -30.78
N ILE A 210 18.38 23.81 -29.90
CA ILE A 210 17.91 24.18 -28.56
C ILE A 210 19.08 24.59 -27.67
N LYS A 211 20.22 23.92 -27.81
CA LYS A 211 21.48 24.32 -27.17
C LYS A 211 21.89 25.73 -27.57
N GLN A 212 21.82 26.05 -28.86
CA GLN A 212 22.16 27.39 -29.35
C GLN A 212 21.26 28.46 -28.72
N LYS A 213 19.96 28.20 -28.58
CA LYS A 213 19.03 29.12 -27.87
C LYS A 213 19.42 29.33 -26.41
N ALA A 214 19.82 28.26 -25.72
CA ALA A 214 20.30 28.38 -24.35
C ALA A 214 21.59 29.22 -24.28
N GLU A 215 22.54 28.98 -25.18
CA GLU A 215 23.79 29.75 -25.25
C GLU A 215 23.58 31.22 -25.63
N GLU A 216 22.57 31.53 -26.44
CA GLU A 216 22.16 32.91 -26.76
C GLU A 216 21.56 33.60 -25.53
N ALA A 217 20.64 32.93 -24.82
CA ALA A 217 20.07 33.47 -23.59
C ALA A 217 21.14 33.71 -22.51
N LEU A 218 22.10 32.80 -22.35
CA LEU A 218 23.23 33.00 -21.44
C LEU A 218 24.03 34.26 -21.82
N ARG A 219 24.35 34.43 -23.10
CA ARG A 219 25.07 35.61 -23.60
C ARG A 219 24.32 36.91 -23.34
N ASP A 220 22.99 36.93 -23.52
CA ASP A 220 22.19 38.12 -23.21
C ASP A 220 22.27 38.48 -21.72
N ILE A 221 22.18 37.47 -20.86
CA ILE A 221 22.23 37.65 -19.41
C ILE A 221 23.62 38.14 -18.97
N GLU A 222 24.69 37.57 -19.51
CA GLU A 222 26.07 38.03 -19.27
C GLU A 222 26.30 39.49 -19.74
N ASN A 223 25.54 39.95 -20.74
CA ASN A 223 25.56 41.32 -21.24
C ASN A 223 24.61 42.28 -20.48
N GLY A 224 23.97 41.82 -19.40
CA GLY A 224 23.18 42.66 -18.49
C GLY A 224 21.66 42.56 -18.66
N GLU A 225 21.16 41.63 -19.49
CA GLU A 225 19.74 41.29 -19.52
C GLU A 225 19.33 40.60 -18.21
N SER A 226 18.11 40.84 -17.73
CA SER A 226 17.66 40.25 -16.47
C SER A 226 17.45 38.73 -16.60
N PHE A 227 18.08 37.95 -15.71
CA PHE A 227 17.85 36.50 -15.63
C PHE A 227 16.36 36.14 -15.46
N SER A 228 15.62 36.95 -14.68
CA SER A 228 14.18 36.75 -14.45
C SER A 228 13.31 36.91 -15.69
N LYS A 229 13.83 37.52 -16.77
CA LYS A 229 13.15 37.59 -18.07
C LYS A 229 12.90 36.20 -18.66
N TYR A 230 13.82 35.27 -18.40
CA TYR A 230 13.83 33.92 -18.92
C TYR A 230 13.43 32.87 -17.87
N ALA A 231 13.55 33.20 -16.59
CA ALA A 231 13.26 32.28 -15.50
C ALA A 231 11.78 31.90 -15.43
N SER A 232 11.52 30.66 -15.03
CA SER A 232 10.16 30.25 -14.68
C SER A 232 9.76 30.99 -13.41
N ASN A 233 8.71 31.82 -13.44
CA ASN A 233 8.18 32.61 -12.30
C ASN A 233 7.62 31.77 -11.11
N LYS A 234 8.18 30.59 -10.85
CA LYS A 234 7.87 29.77 -9.68
C LYS A 234 8.61 30.34 -8.47
N LYS A 235 7.97 30.30 -7.30
CA LYS A 235 8.64 30.62 -6.04
C LYS A 235 9.80 29.66 -5.82
N ALA A 236 11.02 30.19 -5.75
CA ALA A 236 12.19 29.42 -5.39
C ALA A 236 12.08 28.94 -3.94
N ASN A 237 12.40 27.67 -3.69
CA ASN A 237 12.49 27.05 -2.37
C ASN A 237 13.89 26.49 -2.19
N TYR A 238 14.36 26.35 -0.95
CA TYR A 238 15.59 25.61 -0.68
C TYR A 238 15.38 24.14 -1.02
N VAL A 239 16.30 23.58 -1.80
CA VAL A 239 16.31 22.18 -2.20
C VAL A 239 17.57 21.54 -1.63
N ASN A 240 17.43 20.35 -1.04
CA ASN A 240 18.57 19.56 -0.60
C ASN A 240 19.44 19.24 -1.81
N ILE A 241 20.75 19.52 -1.73
CA ILE A 241 21.64 19.34 -2.87
C ILE A 241 21.65 17.90 -3.40
N ASN A 242 21.40 16.93 -2.52
CA ASN A 242 21.35 15.51 -2.87
C ASN A 242 20.12 15.11 -3.70
N GLU A 243 19.11 15.98 -3.83
CA GLU A 243 17.95 15.74 -4.70
C GLU A 243 18.26 16.03 -6.17
N PHE A 244 19.33 16.76 -6.46
CA PHE A 244 19.76 17.02 -7.84
C PHE A 244 20.53 15.84 -8.43
N SER A 245 20.55 15.74 -9.77
CA SER A 245 21.40 14.76 -10.46
C SER A 245 22.88 15.08 -10.25
N PHE A 246 23.76 14.07 -10.37
CA PHE A 246 25.19 14.22 -10.14
C PHE A 246 25.82 15.39 -10.94
N ASN A 247 25.49 15.52 -12.22
CA ASN A 247 26.01 16.60 -13.09
C ASN A 247 25.58 17.98 -12.59
N PHE A 248 24.36 18.08 -12.07
CA PHE A 248 23.80 19.32 -11.58
C PHE A 248 24.40 19.70 -10.22
N GLN A 249 24.61 18.70 -9.34
CA GLN A 249 25.37 18.89 -8.11
C GLN A 249 26.79 19.39 -8.40
N GLU A 250 27.48 18.80 -9.38
CA GLU A 250 28.84 19.21 -9.74
C GLU A 250 28.90 20.66 -10.22
N ALA A 251 27.92 21.09 -11.01
CA ALA A 251 27.81 22.48 -11.45
C ALA A 251 27.57 23.42 -10.26
N ILE A 252 26.57 23.13 -9.41
CA ILE A 252 26.25 23.93 -8.22
C ILE A 252 27.45 24.03 -7.29
N ASN A 253 28.18 22.93 -7.04
CA ASN A 253 29.30 22.89 -6.10
C ASN A 253 30.47 23.80 -6.48
N LYS A 254 30.59 24.18 -7.75
CA LYS A 254 31.63 25.08 -8.25
C LYS A 254 31.20 26.55 -8.24
N MET A 255 29.91 26.82 -8.00
CA MET A 255 29.32 28.16 -8.05
C MET A 255 29.38 28.88 -6.70
N ASN A 256 29.67 30.17 -6.78
CA ASN A 256 29.47 31.12 -5.71
C ASN A 256 28.00 31.60 -5.66
N ILE A 257 27.61 32.20 -4.54
CA ILE A 257 26.30 32.87 -4.44
C ILE A 257 26.26 34.02 -5.48
N ASP A 258 25.09 34.20 -6.08
CA ASP A 258 24.75 35.08 -7.20
C ASP A 258 25.42 34.72 -8.55
N GLU A 259 26.20 33.64 -8.61
CA GLU A 259 26.82 33.18 -9.86
C GLU A 259 25.78 32.53 -10.79
N ILE A 260 25.96 32.72 -12.09
CA ILE A 260 25.18 32.09 -13.16
C ILE A 260 26.03 31.00 -13.82
N SER A 261 25.48 29.81 -13.99
CA SER A 261 26.18 28.68 -14.59
C SER A 261 26.35 28.83 -16.10
N LYS A 262 27.25 28.02 -16.67
CA LYS A 262 27.17 27.67 -18.10
C LYS A 262 25.90 26.88 -18.40
N VAL A 263 25.62 26.65 -19.68
CA VAL A 263 24.55 25.73 -20.10
C VAL A 263 24.88 24.30 -19.63
N ILE A 264 23.98 23.72 -18.84
CA ILE A 264 24.05 22.36 -18.32
C ILE A 264 23.09 21.50 -19.14
N GLU A 265 23.55 20.34 -19.61
CA GLU A 265 22.71 19.38 -20.33
C GLU A 265 22.09 18.37 -19.34
N THR A 266 20.77 18.19 -19.43
CA THR A 266 20.00 17.15 -18.75
C THR A 266 19.43 16.18 -19.80
N PRO A 267 18.85 15.02 -19.40
CA PRO A 267 18.30 14.06 -20.35
C PRO A 267 17.18 14.61 -21.27
N ASP A 268 16.56 15.71 -20.87
CA ASP A 268 15.33 16.27 -21.44
C ASP A 268 15.37 17.81 -21.61
N SER A 269 16.49 18.47 -21.27
CA SER A 269 16.59 19.92 -21.36
C SER A 269 18.02 20.44 -21.34
N TYR A 270 18.20 21.67 -21.80
CA TYR A 270 19.35 22.50 -21.45
C TYR A 270 18.94 23.48 -20.36
N VAL A 271 19.74 23.59 -19.30
CA VAL A 271 19.42 24.40 -18.12
C VAL A 271 20.53 25.39 -17.82
N ILE A 272 20.15 26.61 -17.47
CA ILE A 272 21.03 27.62 -16.88
C ILE A 272 20.50 27.89 -15.48
N ILE A 273 21.37 27.87 -14.47
CA ILE A 273 21.01 28.15 -13.09
C ILE A 273 21.72 29.39 -12.56
N ARG A 274 21.06 30.08 -11.64
CA ARG A 274 21.67 31.05 -10.73
C ARG A 274 21.59 30.53 -9.31
N LEU A 275 22.68 30.62 -8.57
CA LEU A 275 22.72 30.22 -7.16
C LEU A 275 22.36 31.41 -6.27
N ASP A 276 21.11 31.52 -5.83
CA ASP A 276 20.63 32.66 -5.04
C ASP A 276 21.08 32.59 -3.57
N ASP A 277 21.18 31.39 -2.99
CA ASP A 277 21.66 31.20 -1.63
C ASP A 277 22.17 29.76 -1.40
N ARG A 278 23.05 29.58 -0.40
CA ARG A 278 23.57 28.28 0.02
C ARG A 278 23.58 28.17 1.53
N ARG A 279 22.96 27.13 2.05
CA ARG A 279 23.00 26.76 3.47
C ARG A 279 23.83 25.51 3.65
N ALA A 280 24.95 25.65 4.36
CA ALA A 280 25.83 24.54 4.65
C ALA A 280 25.14 23.45 5.49
N THR A 281 25.62 22.22 5.33
CA THR A 281 25.27 21.10 6.21
C THR A 281 25.48 21.49 7.67
N ARG A 282 24.51 21.18 8.52
CA ARG A 282 24.62 21.45 9.97
C ARG A 282 23.89 20.42 10.80
N GLN A 283 24.26 20.36 12.07
CA GLN A 283 23.51 19.61 13.07
C GLN A 283 22.14 20.29 13.28
N ALA A 284 21.06 19.51 13.23
CA ALA A 284 19.75 19.99 13.67
C ALA A 284 19.77 20.23 15.18
N THR A 285 19.07 21.25 15.65
CA THR A 285 18.84 21.46 17.08
C THR A 285 17.73 20.52 17.57
N PHE A 286 17.69 20.22 18.88
CA PHE A 286 16.60 19.43 19.44
C PHE A 286 15.23 20.04 19.12
N ALA A 287 15.09 21.36 19.21
CA ALA A 287 13.82 22.05 18.93
C ALA A 287 13.32 21.81 17.49
N GLU A 288 14.22 21.73 16.51
CA GLU A 288 13.86 21.49 15.11
C GLU A 288 13.37 20.06 14.84
N VAL A 289 13.83 19.09 15.63
CA VAL A 289 13.49 17.66 15.45
C VAL A 289 12.64 17.08 16.57
N ARG A 290 12.27 17.90 17.57
CA ARG A 290 11.57 17.47 18.78
C ARG A 290 10.30 16.70 18.44
N ASP A 291 9.42 17.30 17.65
CA ASP A 291 8.10 16.73 17.36
C ASP A 291 8.21 15.44 16.54
N LEU A 292 9.22 15.36 15.66
CA LEU A 292 9.55 14.13 14.94
C LEU A 292 9.96 13.01 15.90
N ILE A 293 10.89 13.29 16.82
CA ILE A 293 11.37 12.32 17.81
C ILE A 293 10.23 11.89 18.73
N ILE A 294 9.45 12.83 19.26
CA ILE A 294 8.29 12.56 20.12
C ILE A 294 7.29 11.65 19.40
N SER A 295 6.99 11.94 18.12
CA SER A 295 6.10 11.10 17.31
C SER A 295 6.65 9.68 17.14
N GLN A 296 7.94 9.53 16.85
CA GLN A 296 8.60 8.23 16.72
C GLN A 296 8.57 7.42 18.03
N LEU A 297 8.90 8.06 19.16
CA LEU A 297 8.86 7.43 20.47
C LEU A 297 7.44 7.01 20.86
N ARG A 298 6.45 7.87 20.60
CA ARG A 298 5.04 7.54 20.82
C ARG A 298 4.63 6.33 20.00
N GLN A 299 4.95 6.29 18.71
CA GLN A 299 4.64 5.17 17.84
C GLN A 299 5.28 3.87 18.35
N LYS A 300 6.56 3.92 18.74
CA LYS A 300 7.29 2.77 19.29
C LYS A 300 6.63 2.24 20.57
N LYS A 301 6.18 3.14 21.46
CA LYS A 301 5.51 2.76 22.70
C LYS A 301 4.12 2.18 22.45
N VAL A 302 3.33 2.79 21.57
CA VAL A 302 2.03 2.25 21.13
C VAL A 302 2.20 0.86 20.54
N GLU A 303 3.21 0.64 19.69
CA GLU A 303 3.48 -0.67 19.11
C GLU A 303 3.86 -1.69 20.18
N ALA A 304 4.74 -1.35 21.12
CA ALA A 304 5.11 -2.24 22.22
C ALA A 304 3.90 -2.63 23.09
N ASP A 305 3.06 -1.65 23.46
CA ASP A 305 1.84 -1.89 24.24
C ASP A 305 0.82 -2.74 23.47
N LEU A 306 0.67 -2.49 22.17
CA LEU A 306 -0.18 -3.28 21.29
C LEU A 306 0.29 -4.74 21.20
N GLN A 307 1.59 -4.97 21.01
CA GLN A 307 2.17 -6.31 20.96
C GLN A 307 1.96 -7.07 22.28
N ALA A 308 2.18 -6.41 23.41
CA ALA A 308 1.92 -7.00 24.73
C ALA A 308 0.44 -7.35 24.91
N ASP A 309 -0.46 -6.47 24.47
CA ASP A 309 -1.91 -6.68 24.54
C ASP A 309 -2.38 -7.81 23.63
N ILE A 310 -1.90 -7.89 22.38
CA ILE A 310 -2.19 -9.00 21.47
C ILE A 310 -1.73 -10.31 22.07
N LYS A 311 -0.50 -10.37 22.61
CA LYS A 311 0.01 -11.58 23.27
C LYS A 311 -0.94 -12.05 24.37
N LYS A 312 -1.38 -11.12 25.24
CA LYS A 312 -2.37 -11.42 26.28
C LYS A 312 -3.72 -11.86 25.71
N GLN A 313 -4.20 -11.23 24.63
CA GLN A 313 -5.45 -11.65 23.98
C GLN A 313 -5.34 -13.08 23.44
N ARG A 314 -4.21 -13.43 22.82
CA ARG A 314 -3.96 -14.79 22.31
C ARG A 314 -3.96 -15.85 23.41
N GLU A 315 -3.40 -15.54 24.58
CA GLU A 315 -3.41 -16.43 25.74
C GLU A 315 -4.83 -16.68 26.30
N ASN A 316 -5.74 -15.73 26.11
CA ASN A 316 -7.12 -15.80 26.63
C ASN A 316 -8.16 -16.23 25.58
N ALA A 317 -7.79 -16.29 24.30
CA ALA A 317 -8.68 -16.64 23.20
C ALA A 317 -8.66 -18.15 22.92
N ASP A 318 -9.80 -18.71 22.48
CA ASP A 318 -9.86 -20.08 21.96
C ASP A 318 -9.33 -20.08 20.52
N ILE A 319 -8.04 -20.35 20.34
CA ILE A 319 -7.39 -20.38 19.03
C ILE A 319 -7.09 -21.84 18.66
N ARG A 320 -7.67 -22.29 17.55
CA ARG A 320 -7.44 -23.64 17.02
C ARG A 320 -6.91 -23.54 15.61
N ILE A 321 -5.67 -23.99 15.39
CA ILE A 321 -5.03 -24.00 14.07
C ILE A 321 -5.09 -25.43 13.54
N ASN A 322 -5.77 -25.61 12.42
CA ASN A 322 -5.93 -26.90 11.74
C ASN A 322 -5.03 -27.04 10.51
N TYR A 323 -4.33 -25.96 10.13
CA TYR A 323 -3.38 -25.95 9.03
C TYR A 323 -2.16 -26.84 9.33
N ARG A 324 -1.80 -27.70 8.37
CA ARG A 324 -0.58 -28.50 8.41
C ARG A 324 0.32 -28.07 7.26
N VAL A 325 1.53 -27.63 7.59
CA VAL A 325 2.58 -27.40 6.59
C VAL A 325 2.91 -28.75 5.96
N LYS A 326 2.79 -28.86 4.64
CA LYS A 326 3.12 -30.09 3.90
C LYS A 326 4.61 -30.24 3.73
#